data_AF-A0A9D8Q193-F1
#
_entry.id   AF-A0A9D8Q193-F1
#
_cell.length_a   1.000
_cell.length_b   1.000
_cell.length_c   1.000
_cell.angle_alpha   90.00
_cell.angle_beta   90.00
_cell.angle_gamma   90.00
#
_symmetry.space_group_name_H-M   'P 1'
#
loop_
_entity.id
_entity.type
_entity.pdbx_description
1 polymer ?
#
loop_
_entity_poly.entity_id
_entity_poly.type
_entity_poly.pdbx_seq_one_letter_code
_entity_poly.pdbx_strand_id
1 'polypeptide(L)'
;MSKDTTSGESSKNTLYCSFCGKSQHEVRKLIAGPTVFICDECVELCMDIIREENKTSMVKSSDGVPTPAEICKVLDDYVIGQARAKRVLSVAVHNHYKRLHHATK
;
A
#
# COMPACT_ATOMS: atom_id res chain seq x y z
N MET A 1 49.59 -0.19 37.89
CA MET A 1 48.25 -0.71 37.52
C MET A 1 47.75 0.14 36.36
N SER A 2 48.00 -0.18 35.10
CA SER A 2 47.53 -1.37 34.34
C SER A 2 46.01 -1.47 34.30
N LYS A 3 45.44 -0.96 33.21
CA LYS A 3 44.40 -1.55 32.35
C LYS A 3 44.40 -0.74 31.06
N ASP A 4 45.17 -1.14 30.04
CA ASP A 4 44.79 -2.10 28.98
C ASP A 4 43.65 -1.56 28.08
N THR A 5 43.98 -1.06 26.87
CA THR A 5 43.84 -1.76 25.56
C THR A 5 42.37 -2.17 25.31
N THR A 6 41.64 -1.69 24.31
CA THR A 6 41.87 -1.89 22.86
C THR A 6 40.61 -1.44 22.06
N SER A 7 40.82 -1.06 20.79
CA SER A 7 39.83 -1.10 19.69
C SER A 7 38.74 0.00 19.64
N GLY A 8 38.48 0.71 18.54
CA GLY A 8 39.04 0.63 17.20
C GLY A 8 38.49 1.79 16.34
N GLU A 9 39.31 2.19 15.40
CA GLU A 9 39.04 3.13 14.33
C GLU A 9 37.78 2.74 13.54
N SER A 10 36.69 3.52 13.62
CA SER A 10 35.50 3.33 12.77
C SER A 10 34.78 4.63 12.41
N SER A 11 35.42 5.79 12.57
CA SER A 11 34.82 7.10 12.23
C SER A 11 34.96 7.50 10.76
N LYS A 12 35.25 6.57 9.85
CA LYS A 12 35.54 6.87 8.43
C LYS A 12 34.57 6.24 7.42
N ASN A 13 33.52 5.52 7.84
CA ASN A 13 32.57 4.97 6.87
C ASN A 13 31.16 4.68 7.44
N THR A 14 30.64 5.55 8.30
CA THR A 14 29.22 5.49 8.68
C THR A 14 28.39 5.81 7.43
N LEU A 15 27.63 4.83 6.96
CA LEU A 15 26.75 4.99 5.82
C LEU A 15 25.42 5.60 6.29
N TYR A 16 24.83 6.45 5.46
CA TYR A 16 23.58 7.16 5.74
C TYR A 16 22.55 6.84 4.66
N CYS A 17 21.29 6.65 5.07
CA CYS A 17 20.18 6.52 4.13
C CYS A 17 20.00 7.82 3.34
N SER A 18 19.99 7.72 2.01
CA SER A 18 19.84 8.87 1.11
C SER A 18 18.45 9.50 1.15
N PHE A 19 17.45 8.83 1.76
CA PHE A 19 16.07 9.30 1.83
C PHE A 19 15.74 9.99 3.15
N CYS A 20 16.10 9.39 4.29
CA CYS A 20 15.77 9.91 5.62
C CYS A 20 16.97 10.48 6.39
N GLY A 21 18.20 10.29 5.91
CA GLY A 21 19.42 10.77 6.56
C GLY A 21 19.85 9.98 7.79
N LYS A 22 19.11 8.94 8.20
CA LYS A 22 19.49 8.07 9.32
C LYS A 22 20.76 7.30 9.00
N SER A 23 21.62 7.16 10.00
CA SER A 23 22.84 6.37 9.94
C SER A 23 22.55 4.86 9.96
N GLN A 24 23.54 4.07 9.53
CA GLN A 24 23.49 2.60 9.59
C GLN A 24 23.20 2.05 11.00
N HIS A 25 23.56 2.78 12.06
CA HIS A 25 23.32 2.34 13.44
C HIS A 25 21.92 2.69 13.96
N GLU A 26 21.21 3.61 13.30
CA GLU A 26 19.84 4.01 13.66
C GLU A 26 18.75 3.14 13.04
N VAL A 27 19.11 2.34 12.03
CA VAL A 27 18.17 1.52 11.27
C VAL A 27 18.50 0.04 11.43
N ARG A 28 17.48 -0.80 11.41
CA ARG A 28 17.66 -2.25 11.57
C ARG A 28 18.36 -2.86 10.36
N LYS A 29 18.06 -2.37 9.15
CA LYS A 29 18.73 -2.78 7.91
C LYS A 29 18.98 -1.57 7.02
N LEU A 30 20.19 -1.49 6.48
CA LEU A 30 20.57 -0.53 5.44
C LEU A 30 21.03 -1.31 4.20
N ILE A 31 20.35 -1.09 3.07
CA ILE A 31 20.66 -1.69 1.78
C ILE A 31 21.63 -0.76 1.04
N ALA A 32 22.79 -1.28 0.64
CA ALA A 32 23.83 -0.54 -0.06
C ALA A 32 23.85 -0.84 -1.57
N GLY A 33 23.65 0.20 -2.38
CA GLY A 33 23.88 0.18 -3.82
C GLY A 33 25.23 0.85 -4.18
N PRO A 34 25.61 0.85 -5.47
CA PRO A 34 26.88 1.43 -5.93
C PRO A 34 27.03 2.93 -5.63
N THR A 35 25.91 3.68 -5.60
CA THR A 35 25.90 5.14 -5.43
C THR A 35 24.84 5.66 -4.47
N VAL A 36 23.96 4.79 -3.94
CA VAL A 36 22.79 5.17 -3.13
C VAL A 36 22.54 4.13 -2.05
N PHE A 37 22.05 4.58 -0.89
CA PHE A 37 21.74 3.74 0.26
C PHE A 37 20.31 3.97 0.73
N ILE A 38 19.59 2.91 1.08
CA ILE A 38 18.19 2.99 1.54
C ILE A 38 17.98 2.08 2.76
N CYS A 39 17.25 2.56 3.78
CA CYS A 39 16.92 1.75 4.96
C CYS A 39 15.60 0.99 4.82
N ASP A 40 15.36 0.01 5.70
CA ASP A 40 14.13 -0.78 5.70
C ASP A 40 12.86 0.07 5.91
N GLU A 41 12.91 1.07 6.80
CA GLU A 41 11.80 2.00 7.01
C GLU A 41 11.42 2.80 5.75
N CYS A 42 12.41 3.29 5.00
CA CYS A 42 12.15 4.02 3.75
C CYS A 42 11.60 3.09 2.66
N VAL A 43 12.06 1.83 2.60
CA VAL A 43 11.50 0.83 1.67
C VAL A 43 10.03 0.57 2.00
N GLU A 44 9.68 0.41 3.28
CA GLU A 44 8.29 0.20 3.71
C GLU A 44 7.41 1.40 3.34
N LEU A 45 7.85 2.62 3.67
CA LEU A 45 7.12 3.83 3.32
C LEU A 45 6.94 3.99 1.80
N CYS A 46 8.01 3.77 1.01
CA CYS A 46 7.91 3.80 -0.44
C CYS A 46 6.95 2.73 -0.98
N MET A 47 6.95 1.53 -0.38
CA MET A 47 6.04 0.46 -0.78
C MET A 47 4.58 0.82 -0.47
N ASP A 48 4.31 1.49 0.65
CA ASP A 48 2.97 1.94 1.01
C ASP A 48 2.46 3.03 0.07
N ILE A 49 3.30 4.02 -0.26
CA ILE A 49 2.99 5.05 -1.26
C ILE A 49 2.68 4.41 -2.63
N ILE A 50 3.51 3.49 -3.10
CA ILE A 50 3.29 2.79 -4.38
C ILE A 50 2.01 1.95 -4.34
N ARG A 51 1.70 1.29 -3.22
CA ARG A 51 0.46 0.52 -3.06
C ARG A 51 -0.78 1.40 -3.05
N GLU A 52 -0.72 2.58 -2.44
CA GLU A 52 -1.79 3.57 -2.49
C GLU A 52 -2.00 4.10 -3.90
N GLU A 53 -0.93 4.39 -4.64
CA GLU A 53 -1.01 4.77 -6.06
C GLU A 53 -1.55 3.63 -6.94
N ASN A 54 -1.19 2.38 -6.66
CA ASN A 54 -1.74 1.22 -7.37
C ASN A 54 -3.23 1.00 -7.05
N LYS A 55 -3.66 1.22 -5.80
CA LYS A 55 -5.09 1.20 -5.44
C LYS A 55 -5.84 2.32 -6.17
N THR A 56 -5.31 3.54 -6.18
CA THR A 56 -5.95 4.66 -6.89
C THR A 56 -5.94 4.49 -8.42
N SER A 57 -4.93 3.84 -9.00
CA SER A 57 -4.89 3.53 -10.44
C SER A 57 -5.76 2.32 -10.85
N MET A 58 -5.91 1.31 -9.99
CA MET A 58 -6.95 0.28 -10.16
C MET A 58 -8.35 0.90 -10.03
N VAL A 59 -8.56 1.85 -9.13
CA VAL A 59 -9.80 2.62 -9.01
C VAL A 59 -10.05 3.52 -10.23
N LYS A 60 -9.00 4.00 -10.92
CA LYS A 60 -9.14 4.74 -12.18
C LYS A 60 -9.62 3.90 -13.37
N SER A 61 -9.65 2.57 -13.24
CA SER A 61 -10.14 1.67 -14.31
C SER A 61 -11.61 1.26 -14.15
N SER A 62 -12.24 1.55 -13.00
CA SER A 62 -13.70 1.51 -12.83
C SER A 62 -14.09 2.23 -11.54
N ASP A 63 -14.50 3.49 -11.63
CA ASP A 63 -15.38 4.32 -10.76
C ASP A 63 -15.82 3.80 -9.36
N GLY A 64 -15.02 3.08 -8.58
CA GLY A 64 -15.28 2.65 -7.19
C GLY A 64 -16.53 1.80 -6.94
N VAL A 65 -17.42 1.62 -7.92
CA VAL A 65 -18.72 0.98 -7.78
C VAL A 65 -18.68 -0.40 -8.43
N PRO A 66 -18.91 -1.49 -7.67
CA PRO A 66 -18.92 -2.84 -8.21
C PRO A 66 -20.00 -3.00 -9.28
N THR A 67 -19.74 -3.81 -10.29
CA THR A 67 -20.67 -4.10 -11.38
C THR A 67 -21.91 -4.85 -10.86
N PRO A 68 -23.05 -4.78 -11.57
CA PRO A 68 -24.24 -5.54 -11.18
C PRO A 68 -23.99 -7.06 -11.08
N ALA A 69 -23.06 -7.61 -11.86
CA ALA A 69 -22.71 -9.02 -11.80
C ALA A 69 -21.97 -9.39 -10.51
N GLU A 70 -21.04 -8.55 -10.07
CA GLU A 70 -20.30 -8.73 -8.80
C GLU A 70 -21.23 -8.62 -7.60
N ILE A 71 -22.14 -7.64 -7.60
CA ILE A 71 -23.16 -7.50 -6.54
C ILE A 71 -24.06 -8.73 -6.50
N CYS A 72 -24.50 -9.23 -7.66
CA CYS A 72 -25.35 -10.42 -7.73
C CYS A 72 -24.63 -11.67 -7.20
N LYS A 73 -23.33 -11.83 -7.51
CA LYS A 73 -22.51 -12.94 -7.03
C LYS A 73 -22.40 -12.95 -5.51
N VAL A 74 -22.18 -11.79 -4.89
CA VAL A 74 -22.17 -11.68 -3.41
C VAL A 74 -23.54 -12.02 -2.84
N LEU A 75 -24.64 -11.60 -3.48
CA LEU A 75 -25.99 -11.96 -3.03
C LEU A 75 -26.27 -13.47 -3.14
N ASP A 76 -25.62 -14.19 -4.04
CA ASP A 76 -25.77 -15.65 -4.17
C ASP A 76 -25.25 -16.41 -2.94
N ASP A 77 -24.26 -15.86 -2.24
CA ASP A 77 -23.67 -16.47 -1.03
C ASP A 77 -24.63 -16.42 0.18
N TYR A 78 -25.59 -15.48 0.19
CA TYR A 78 -26.51 -15.26 1.31
C TYR A 78 -27.98 -15.54 0.97
N VAL A 79 -28.37 -15.42 -0.30
CA VAL A 79 -29.77 -15.52 -0.74
C VAL A 79 -29.91 -16.65 -1.77
N ILE A 80 -30.48 -17.76 -1.33
CA ILE A 80 -30.73 -18.94 -2.18
C ILE A 80 -31.95 -18.68 -3.07
N GLY A 81 -31.82 -18.93 -4.38
CA GLY A 81 -32.91 -18.75 -5.36
C GLY A 81 -33.12 -17.28 -5.78
N GLN A 82 -34.36 -16.85 -6.01
CA GLN A 82 -34.73 -15.43 -6.26
C GLN A 82 -33.90 -14.68 -7.33
N ALA A 83 -33.58 -15.35 -8.44
CA ALA A 83 -32.70 -14.80 -9.48
C ALA A 83 -33.18 -13.44 -10.04
N ARG A 84 -34.49 -13.27 -10.24
CA ARG A 84 -35.06 -12.01 -10.73
C ARG A 84 -34.83 -10.85 -9.75
N ALA A 85 -35.07 -11.09 -8.46
CA ALA A 85 -34.91 -10.06 -7.44
C ALA A 85 -33.44 -9.65 -7.27
N LYS A 86 -32.52 -10.63 -7.21
CA LYS A 86 -31.07 -10.36 -7.14
C LYS A 86 -30.57 -9.53 -8.31
N ARG A 87 -31.01 -9.84 -9.53
CA ARG A 87 -30.66 -9.06 -10.73
C ARG A 87 -31.17 -7.62 -10.63
N VAL A 88 -32.44 -7.42 -10.29
CA VAL A 88 -33.05 -6.08 -10.19
C VAL A 88 -32.35 -5.26 -9.10
N LEU A 89 -32.12 -5.85 -7.93
CA LEU A 89 -31.45 -5.20 -6.81
C LEU A 89 -30.01 -4.81 -7.17
N SER A 90 -29.27 -5.70 -7.81
CA SER A 90 -27.87 -5.45 -8.19
C SER A 90 -27.75 -4.29 -9.17
N VAL A 91 -28.65 -4.19 -10.16
CA VAL A 91 -28.67 -3.06 -11.11
C VAL A 91 -29.09 -1.77 -10.41
N ALA A 92 -30.11 -1.82 -9.55
CA ALA A 92 -30.57 -0.64 -8.81
C ALA A 92 -29.49 -0.06 -7.90
N VAL A 93 -28.80 -0.92 -7.14
CA VAL A 93 -27.72 -0.55 -6.23
C VAL A 93 -26.52 0.00 -7.00
N HIS A 94 -26.09 -0.66 -8.07
CA HIS A 94 -25.02 -0.15 -8.94
C HIS A 94 -25.34 1.26 -9.45
N ASN A 95 -26.54 1.46 -10.02
CA ASN A 95 -26.95 2.76 -10.53
C ASN A 95 -27.09 3.81 -9.43
N HIS A 96 -27.53 3.43 -8.24
CA HIS A 96 -27.62 4.33 -7.10
C HIS A 96 -26.25 4.84 -6.66
N TYR A 97 -25.29 3.94 -6.45
CA TYR A 97 -23.93 4.33 -6.06
C TYR A 97 -23.21 5.10 -7.18
N LYS A 98 -23.45 4.75 -8.44
CA LYS A 98 -22.94 5.52 -9.58
C LYS A 98 -23.48 6.96 -9.56
N ARG A 99 -24.79 7.15 -9.30
CA ARG A 99 -25.38 8.49 -9.15
C ARG A 99 -24.78 9.28 -7.99
N LEU A 100 -24.56 8.65 -6.83
CA LEU A 100 -23.95 9.31 -5.68
C LEU A 100 -22.52 9.77 -5.96
N HIS A 101 -21.70 8.91 -6.58
CA HIS A 101 -20.32 9.26 -6.94
C HIS A 101 -20.25 10.44 -7.92
N HIS A 102 -21.15 10.51 -8.90
CA HIS A 102 -21.22 11.64 -9.82
C HIS A 102 -21.73 12.93 -9.16
N ALA A 103 -22.48 12.84 -8.05
CA ALA A 103 -23.01 14.01 -7.34
C ALA A 103 -22.01 14.62 -6.33
N THR A 104 -20.97 13.87 -5.93
CA THR A 104 -19.94 14.31 -4.97
C THR A 104 -18.71 14.93 -5.65
N LYS A 105 -18.73 15.09 -6.96
CA LYS A 105 -17.67 15.73 -7.77
C LYS A 105 -18.13 17.09 -8.26
#